data_AF-A5CBS1-F1
#
_entry.id   AF-A5CBS1-F1
#
_cell.length_a   1.000
_cell.length_b   1.000
_cell.length_c   1.000
_cell.angle_alpha   90.00
_cell.angle_beta   90.00
_cell.angle_gamma   90.00
#
_symmetry.space_group_name_H-M   'P 1'
#
loop_
_entity.id
_entity.type
_entity.pdbx_description
1 polymer ?
#
loop_
_entity_poly.entity_id
_entity_poly.type
_entity_poly.pdbx_seq_one_letter_code
_entity_poly.pdbx_strand_id
1 'polypeptide(L)'
;MTSFNEKPLILVISNPTSQSEYTAEEDYTWSKGHVIFASGSLFDPVEYNGKLFVWRGKQRLHISWIWVGFDHKSYDKGLIYPSFCNIRKMLARIVANVAAKAYQLGLASRHPHFC
;
A
#
# COMPACT_ATOMS: atom_id res chain seq x y z
N MET A 1 11.55 10.18 -14.12
CA MET A 1 10.09 10.24 -13.89
C MET A 1 9.61 11.62 -13.40
N THR A 2 10.40 12.31 -12.58
CA THR A 2 10.07 13.63 -12.01
C THR A 2 9.97 14.79 -12.98
N SER A 3 10.48 14.65 -14.21
CA SER A 3 10.33 15.69 -15.25
C SER A 3 8.91 15.79 -15.82
N PHE A 4 8.12 14.71 -15.74
CA PHE A 4 6.80 14.62 -16.37
C PHE A 4 5.64 14.52 -15.37
N ASN A 5 5.92 14.13 -14.13
CA ASN A 5 4.89 13.89 -13.11
C ASN A 5 5.19 14.70 -11.86
N GLU A 6 4.19 15.44 -11.37
CA GLU A 6 4.31 16.24 -10.15
C GLU A 6 4.55 15.38 -8.89
N LYS A 7 3.96 14.18 -8.84
CA LYS A 7 4.13 13.19 -7.76
C LYS A 7 4.31 11.80 -8.36
N PRO A 8 5.54 11.42 -8.77
CA PRO A 8 5.76 10.10 -9.34
C PRO A 8 5.54 9.03 -8.28
N LEU A 9 4.86 7.96 -8.67
CA LEU A 9 4.73 6.75 -7.86
C LEU A 9 5.84 5.77 -8.26
N ILE A 10 6.71 5.40 -7.32
CA ILE A 10 7.74 4.39 -7.52
C ILE A 10 7.45 3.19 -6.61
N LEU A 11 7.36 2.01 -7.23
CA LEU A 11 7.07 0.73 -6.56
C LEU A 11 8.30 -0.17 -6.65
N VAL A 12 8.95 -0.42 -5.51
CA VAL A 12 10.08 -1.34 -5.35
C VAL A 12 9.53 -2.69 -4.91
N ILE A 13 9.46 -3.65 -5.81
CA ILE A 13 8.74 -4.92 -5.58
C ILE A 13 9.71 -6.04 -5.23
N SER A 14 10.98 -5.92 -5.61
CA SER A 14 11.98 -6.96 -5.40
C SER A 14 12.35 -7.13 -3.92
N ASN A 15 12.51 -8.40 -3.52
CA ASN A 15 12.84 -8.80 -2.15
C ASN A 15 13.95 -9.86 -2.18
N PRO A 16 14.88 -9.88 -1.18
CA PRO A 16 14.99 -8.99 -0.03
C PRO A 16 15.61 -7.61 -0.40
N THR A 17 15.85 -6.74 0.58
CA THR A 17 16.39 -5.39 0.37
C THR A 17 17.68 -5.36 -0.47
N SER A 18 18.50 -6.42 -0.44
CA SER A 18 19.71 -6.51 -1.29
C SER A 18 19.43 -6.67 -2.78
N GLN A 19 18.18 -6.97 -3.16
CA GLN A 19 17.71 -7.07 -4.54
C GLN A 19 16.74 -5.94 -4.90
N SER A 20 16.55 -4.94 -4.04
CA SER A 20 15.68 -3.81 -4.35
C SER A 20 16.22 -3.02 -5.54
N GLU A 21 15.34 -2.59 -6.43
CA GLU A 21 15.70 -1.80 -7.61
C GLU A 21 16.34 -0.46 -7.22
N TYR A 22 15.83 0.16 -6.15
CA TYR A 22 16.26 1.44 -5.60
C TYR A 22 16.04 1.50 -4.10
N THR A 23 16.81 2.35 -3.42
CA THR A 23 16.62 2.67 -2.00
C THR A 23 15.66 3.85 -1.81
N ALA A 24 15.03 3.93 -0.64
CA ALA A 24 14.15 5.06 -0.32
C ALA A 24 14.90 6.39 -0.37
N GLU A 25 16.14 6.43 0.12
CA GLU A 25 17.00 7.62 0.11
C GLU A 25 17.28 8.13 -1.31
N GLU A 26 17.60 7.22 -2.24
CA GLU A 26 17.84 7.56 -3.65
C GLU A 26 16.60 8.17 -4.29
N ASP A 27 15.45 7.53 -4.10
CA ASP A 27 14.18 7.97 -4.68
C ASP A 27 13.76 9.34 -4.14
N TYR A 28 13.86 9.59 -2.83
CA TYR A 28 13.56 10.91 -2.27
C TYR A 28 14.56 11.97 -2.74
N THR A 29 15.84 11.63 -2.87
CA THR A 29 16.88 12.55 -3.33
C THR A 29 16.67 12.95 -4.79
N TRP A 30 16.51 11.98 -5.68
CA TRP A 30 16.32 12.21 -7.11
C TRP A 30 14.97 12.86 -7.43
N SER A 31 13.97 12.63 -6.57
CA SER A 31 12.66 13.25 -6.73
C SER A 31 12.49 14.60 -6.05
N LYS A 32 13.50 15.08 -5.32
CA LYS A 32 13.41 16.28 -4.47
C LYS A 32 12.26 16.21 -3.46
N GLY A 33 11.97 15.02 -2.94
CA GLY A 33 10.91 14.77 -1.97
C GLY A 33 9.49 14.72 -2.53
N HIS A 34 9.31 14.68 -3.86
CA HIS A 34 7.99 14.63 -4.50
C HIS A 34 7.48 13.20 -4.75
N VAL A 35 8.37 12.20 -4.71
CA VAL A 35 8.01 10.80 -4.96
C VAL A 35 7.11 10.24 -3.86
N ILE A 36 6.18 9.39 -4.28
CA ILE A 36 5.48 8.47 -3.39
C ILE A 36 6.19 7.14 -3.50
N PHE A 37 6.95 6.79 -2.46
CA PHE A 37 7.73 5.56 -2.40
C PHE A 37 6.93 4.44 -1.73
N ALA A 38 6.89 3.26 -2.37
CA ALA A 38 6.46 2.04 -1.69
C ALA A 38 7.34 0.85 -2.06
N SER A 39 7.77 0.13 -1.03
CA SER A 39 8.61 -1.06 -1.15
C SER A 39 7.94 -2.28 -0.51
N GLY A 40 8.22 -3.47 -1.04
CA GLY A 40 7.93 -4.77 -0.41
C GLY A 40 8.87 -5.12 0.76
N SER A 41 10.11 -4.63 0.70
CA SER A 41 11.15 -4.81 1.73
C SER A 41 11.15 -3.68 2.75
N LEU A 42 11.61 -3.97 3.97
CA LEU A 42 11.71 -2.99 5.06
C LEU A 42 12.84 -1.99 4.75
N PHE A 43 12.54 -0.69 4.87
CA PHE A 43 13.50 0.40 4.77
C PHE A 43 13.40 1.30 6.01
N ASP A 44 14.52 1.94 6.36
CA ASP A 44 14.58 2.89 7.45
C ASP A 44 13.88 4.22 7.09
N PRO A 45 13.40 5.00 8.08
CA PRO A 45 12.83 6.32 7.82
C PRO A 45 13.87 7.25 7.19
N VAL A 46 13.46 7.97 6.15
CA VAL A 46 14.34 8.92 5.44
C VAL A 46 14.00 10.34 5.86
N GLU A 47 14.98 11.09 6.33
CA GLU A 47 14.83 12.53 6.51
C GLU A 47 15.29 13.28 5.26
N TYR A 48 14.39 14.05 4.66
CA TYR A 48 14.70 14.86 3.49
C TYR A 48 14.14 16.27 3.66
N ASN A 49 15.01 17.28 3.58
CA ASN A 49 14.66 18.70 3.67
C ASN A 49 13.84 19.06 4.93
N GLY A 50 14.24 18.53 6.09
CA GLY A 50 13.57 18.74 7.37
C GLY A 50 12.22 18.03 7.52
N LYS A 51 11.82 17.20 6.54
CA LYS A 51 10.64 16.33 6.63
C LYS A 51 11.08 14.88 6.80
N LEU A 52 10.56 14.25 7.85
CA LEU A 52 10.75 12.82 8.08
C LEU A 52 9.73 12.01 7.28
N PHE A 53 10.20 11.32 6.25
CA PHE A 53 9.43 10.37 5.47
C PHE A 53 9.50 9.00 6.15
N VAL A 54 8.51 8.75 7.01
CA VAL A 54 8.37 7.45 7.66
C VAL A 54 7.61 6.51 6.74
N TRP A 55 8.31 5.51 6.19
CA TRP A 55 7.65 4.35 5.63
C TRP A 55 7.04 3.54 6.79
N ARG A 56 5.73 3.72 7.03
CA ARG A 56 5.01 3.05 8.13
C ARG A 56 4.68 1.59 7.84
N GLY A 57 5.51 0.90 7.08
CA GLY A 57 5.41 -0.53 6.86
C GLY A 57 6.13 -1.30 7.97
N LYS A 58 5.72 -1.15 9.24
CA LYS A 58 6.26 -2.00 10.31
C LYS A 58 5.70 -3.43 10.21
N GLN A 59 5.64 -4.03 9.01
CA GLN A 59 5.21 -5.39 8.74
C GLN A 59 5.88 -5.89 7.46
N ARG A 60 6.43 -7.10 7.55
CA ARG A 60 6.72 -7.98 6.41
C ARG A 60 5.50 -7.94 5.48
N LEU A 61 5.59 -7.22 4.36
CA LEU A 61 4.56 -7.22 3.32
C LEU A 61 4.52 -8.63 2.74
N HIS A 62 3.71 -9.49 3.35
CA HIS A 62 3.24 -10.68 2.65
C HIS A 62 2.52 -10.18 1.39
N ILE A 63 2.89 -10.71 0.22
CA ILE A 63 2.35 -10.33 -1.10
C ILE A 63 0.81 -10.25 -1.13
N SER A 64 0.12 -10.94 -0.21
CA SER A 64 -1.31 -10.84 0.02
C SER A 64 -1.84 -9.44 0.42
N TRP A 65 -1.02 -8.56 0.98
CA TRP A 65 -1.46 -7.24 1.49
C TRP A 65 -1.53 -6.13 0.42
N ILE A 66 -0.86 -6.31 -0.72
CA ILE A 66 -0.91 -5.39 -1.87
C ILE A 66 -2.36 -5.22 -2.38
N TRP A 67 -3.21 -6.21 -2.16
CA TRP A 67 -4.60 -6.24 -2.64
C TRP A 67 -5.61 -5.56 -1.72
N VAL A 68 -5.18 -5.06 -0.55
CA VAL A 68 -6.11 -4.60 0.49
C VAL A 68 -6.70 -3.21 0.22
N GLY A 69 -6.39 -2.62 -0.95
CA GLY A 69 -7.08 -1.45 -1.47
C GLY A 69 -6.50 -0.13 -1.00
N PHE A 70 -6.81 0.92 -1.77
CA PHE A 70 -6.28 2.26 -1.62
C PHE A 70 -7.20 3.15 -0.78
N ASP A 71 -6.64 4.03 0.06
CA ASP A 71 -7.39 4.97 0.90
C ASP A 71 -6.88 6.41 0.73
N HIS A 72 -7.79 7.33 0.41
CA HIS A 72 -7.45 8.74 0.14
C HIS A 72 -6.85 9.43 1.37
N LYS A 73 -7.33 9.10 2.58
CA LYS A 73 -6.81 9.71 3.82
C LYS A 73 -5.37 9.31 4.11
N SER A 74 -4.93 8.19 3.55
CA SER A 74 -3.57 7.69 3.66
C SER A 74 -2.68 8.34 2.61
N TYR A 75 -3.21 8.58 1.41
CA TYR A 75 -2.51 9.26 0.31
C TYR A 75 -2.06 10.68 0.67
N ASP A 76 -2.90 11.46 1.36
CA ASP A 76 -2.54 12.81 1.82
C ASP A 76 -1.32 12.83 2.76
N LYS A 77 -1.00 11.68 3.36
CA LYS A 77 0.15 11.47 4.25
C LYS A 77 1.35 10.83 3.52
N GLY A 78 1.28 10.69 2.20
CA GLY A 78 2.30 10.00 1.40
C GLY A 78 2.26 8.47 1.53
N LEU A 79 1.18 7.90 2.07
CA LEU A 79 1.03 6.45 2.21
C LEU A 79 0.06 5.93 1.16
N ILE A 80 0.51 4.97 0.37
CA ILE A 80 -0.35 4.28 -0.61
C ILE A 80 -1.31 3.33 0.11
N TYR A 81 -0.80 2.66 1.14
CA TYR A 81 -1.55 1.68 1.90
C TYR A 81 -2.04 2.28 3.22
N PRO A 82 -3.28 1.95 3.62
CA PRO A 82 -3.81 2.40 4.89
C PRO A 82 -3.05 1.80 6.07
N SER A 83 -3.07 2.52 7.18
CA SER A 83 -2.44 2.06 8.41
C SER A 83 -3.06 0.74 8.90
N PHE A 84 -2.20 -0.15 9.41
CA PHE A 84 -2.60 -1.46 9.93
C PHE A 84 -3.65 -1.39 11.05
N CYS A 85 -3.71 -0.29 11.80
CA CYS A 85 -4.71 -0.11 12.86
C CYS A 85 -6.16 -0.27 12.36
N ASN A 86 -6.40 0.01 11.08
CA ASN A 86 -7.74 -0.09 10.47
C ASN A 86 -7.95 -1.37 9.65
N ILE A 87 -7.01 -2.31 9.70
CA ILE A 87 -6.99 -3.43 8.76
C ILE A 87 -8.19 -4.37 8.90
N ARG A 88 -8.64 -4.63 10.13
CA ARG A 88 -9.82 -5.48 10.39
C ARG A 88 -11.09 -4.89 9.78
N LYS A 89 -11.26 -3.57 9.92
CA LYS A 89 -12.42 -2.84 9.38
C LYS A 89 -12.43 -2.87 7.86
N MET A 90 -11.26 -2.75 7.26
CA MET A 90 -11.09 -2.79 5.80
C MET A 90 -11.27 -4.20 5.24
N LEU A 91 -10.68 -5.22 5.87
CA LEU A 91 -10.90 -6.62 5.51
C LEU A 91 -12.38 -6.99 5.58
N ALA A 92 -13.10 -6.56 6.63
CA ALA A 92 -14.53 -6.78 6.74
C ALA A 92 -15.31 -6.18 5.55
N ARG A 93 -14.94 -4.98 5.07
CA ARG A 93 -15.55 -4.36 3.89
C ARG A 93 -15.26 -5.14 2.61
N ILE A 94 -14.01 -5.57 2.41
CA ILE A 94 -13.62 -6.36 1.23
C ILE A 94 -14.39 -7.68 1.22
N VAL A 95 -14.40 -8.41 2.35
CA VAL A 95 -15.12 -9.67 2.48
C VAL A 95 -16.61 -9.49 2.23
N ALA A 96 -17.22 -8.44 2.77
CA ALA A 96 -18.63 -8.14 2.52
C ALA A 96 -18.92 -7.89 1.03
N ASN A 97 -18.07 -7.13 0.34
CA ASN A 97 -18.23 -6.84 -1.09
C ASN A 97 -18.01 -8.08 -1.96
N VAL A 98 -16.99 -8.90 -1.65
CA VAL A 98 -16.73 -10.16 -2.35
C VAL A 98 -17.90 -11.12 -2.15
N ALA A 99 -18.40 -11.26 -0.92
CA ALA A 99 -19.57 -12.07 -0.63
C ALA A 99 -20.80 -11.58 -1.41
N ALA A 100 -21.10 -10.28 -1.36
CA ALA A 100 -22.21 -9.70 -2.10
C ALA A 100 -22.12 -9.99 -3.61
N LYS A 101 -20.91 -9.87 -4.19
CA LYS A 101 -20.70 -10.18 -5.61
C LYS A 101 -20.84 -11.67 -5.92
N ALA A 102 -20.36 -12.54 -5.03
CA ALA A 102 -20.54 -13.99 -5.17
C ALA A 102 -22.01 -14.39 -5.15
N TYR A 103 -22.84 -13.79 -4.29
CA TYR A 103 -24.28 -14.00 -4.29
C TYR A 103 -24.95 -13.48 -5.57
N GLN A 104 -24.59 -12.27 -6.03
CA GLN A 104 -25.13 -11.70 -7.28
C GLN A 104 -24.83 -12.57 -8.51
N LEU A 105 -23.65 -13.19 -8.56
CA LEU A 105 -23.23 -14.04 -9.68
C LEU A 105 -23.70 -15.50 -9.56
N GLY A 106 -24.40 -15.87 -8.49
CA GLY A 106 -24.80 -17.26 -8.24
C GLY A 106 -23.62 -18.21 -7.96
N LEU A 107 -22.45 -17.67 -7.59
CA LEU A 107 -21.26 -18.45 -7.24
C LEU A 107 -21.22 -18.84 -5.75
N ALA A 108 -22.06 -18.21 -4.93
CA ALA A 108 -22.14 -18.49 -3.50
C ALA A 108 -22.88 -19.80 -3.23
N SER A 109 -22.21 -20.74 -2.55
CA SER A 109 -22.78 -22.05 -2.18
C SER A 109 -23.60 -22.04 -0.90
N ARG A 110 -23.39 -21.05 -0.03
CA ARG A 110 -24.13 -20.91 1.23
C ARG A 110 -25.32 -19.99 1.00
N HIS A 111 -26.54 -20.51 0.99
CA HIS A 111 -27.75 -19.69 0.87
C HIS A 111 -28.32 -19.34 2.26
N PRO A 112 -29.02 -18.20 2.39
CA PRO A 112 -29.76 -17.91 3.60
C PRO A 112 -30.81 -19.01 3.82
N HIS A 113 -30.73 -19.69 4.97
CA HIS A 113 -31.81 -20.56 5.42
C HIS A 113 -32.91 -19.65 5.95
N PHE A 114 -34.04 -19.61 5.25
CA PHE A 114 -35.26 -19.05 5.80
C PHE A 114 -35.83 -20.09 6.78
N CYS A 115 -35.71 -19.80 8.07
CA CYS A 115 -36.48 -20.48 9.12
C CYS A 115 -37.86 -19.84 9.22
#